data_AF-A0A2M8IUJ8-F1
#
_entry.id   AF-A0A2M8IUJ8-F1
#
_cell.length_a   1.000
_cell.length_b   1.000
_cell.length_c   1.000
_cell.angle_alpha   90.00
_cell.angle_beta   90.00
_cell.angle_gamma   90.00
#
_symmetry.space_group_name_H-M   'P 1'
#
loop_
_entity.id
_entity.type
_entity.pdbx_description
1 polymer ?
#
loop_
_entity_poly.entity_id
_entity_poly.type
_entity_poly.pdbx_seq_one_letter_code
_entity_poly.pdbx_strand_id
1 'polypeptide(L)'
;LRAAASSGMGAAELGYRRQDNAGDALLLRAALLEQPLAPDDLAVAEAAKRAKFPVAAADLQPEFSGPALGARLAELEARWIASGFTLSREQLLLT
;
A
#
# COMPACT_ATOMS: atom_id res chain seq x y z
N LEU A 1 -8.75 -9.07 -11.07
CA LEU A 1 -8.35 -7.88 -11.85
C LEU A 1 -9.33 -6.71 -11.74
N ARG A 2 -10.59 -6.84 -12.18
CA ARG A 2 -11.59 -5.75 -12.17
C ARG A 2 -11.73 -5.01 -10.82
N ALA A 3 -11.84 -5.73 -9.70
CA ALA A 3 -11.95 -5.11 -8.37
C ALA A 3 -10.75 -4.21 -8.00
N ALA A 4 -9.54 -4.54 -8.47
CA ALA A 4 -8.36 -3.71 -8.24
C ALA A 4 -8.39 -2.47 -9.15
N ALA A 5 -8.76 -2.63 -10.42
CA ALA A 5 -8.90 -1.52 -11.37
C ALA A 5 -9.96 -0.49 -10.92
N SER A 6 -11.07 -0.96 -10.33
CA SER A 6 -12.11 -0.11 -9.77
C SER A 6 -11.87 0.32 -8.32
N SER A 7 -10.75 -0.07 -7.71
CA SER A 7 -10.40 0.37 -6.35
C SER A 7 -9.89 1.81 -6.36
N GLY A 8 -9.87 2.46 -5.20
CA GLY A 8 -9.21 3.76 -4.99
C GLY A 8 -7.69 3.68 -4.77
N MET A 9 -7.10 2.49 -4.86
CA MET A 9 -5.66 2.29 -4.59
C MET A 9 -4.81 2.99 -5.66
N GLY A 10 -3.83 3.78 -5.23
CA GLY A 10 -2.84 4.38 -6.12
C GLY A 10 -1.87 3.34 -6.69
N ALA A 11 -1.02 3.74 -7.65
CA ALA A 11 -0.05 2.86 -8.31
C ALA A 11 0.88 2.15 -7.32
N ALA A 12 1.41 2.88 -6.34
CA ALA A 12 2.32 2.33 -5.34
C ALA A 12 1.63 1.28 -4.45
N GLU A 13 0.40 1.57 -3.98
CA GLU A 13 -0.37 0.60 -3.19
C GLU A 13 -0.74 -0.66 -4.00
N LEU A 14 -1.11 -0.49 -5.28
CA LEU A 14 -1.34 -1.63 -6.18
C LEU A 14 -0.07 -2.46 -6.34
N GLY A 15 1.09 -1.84 -6.50
CA GLY A 15 2.38 -2.52 -6.53
C GLY A 15 2.63 -3.36 -5.28
N TYR A 16 2.49 -2.73 -4.12
CA TYR A 16 2.69 -3.36 -2.81
C TYR A 16 1.71 -4.53 -2.56
N ARG A 17 0.40 -4.32 -2.78
CA ARG A 17 -0.64 -5.32 -2.46
C ARG A 17 -0.89 -6.35 -3.56
N ARG A 18 -0.63 -6.01 -4.83
CA ARG A 18 -1.05 -6.79 -6.01
C ARG A 18 0.09 -7.15 -6.96
N GLN A 19 1.35 -6.99 -6.54
CA GLN A 19 2.58 -7.45 -7.21
C GLN A 19 2.39 -7.79 -8.70
N ASP A 20 2.09 -9.04 -9.06
CA ASP A 20 2.00 -9.50 -10.45
C ASP A 20 0.93 -8.80 -11.31
N ASN A 21 -0.17 -8.34 -10.72
CA ASN A 21 -1.33 -7.79 -11.43
C ASN A 21 -1.49 -6.26 -11.28
N ALA A 22 -0.51 -5.58 -10.69
CA ALA A 22 -0.60 -4.14 -10.43
C ALA A 22 -0.68 -3.32 -11.73
N GLY A 23 0.18 -3.64 -12.70
CA GLY A 23 0.20 -2.98 -14.02
C GLY A 23 -1.10 -3.21 -14.80
N ASP A 24 -1.59 -4.46 -14.83
CA ASP A 24 -2.85 -4.79 -15.48
C ASP A 24 -4.03 -4.03 -14.86
N ALA A 25 -4.04 -3.85 -13.54
CA ALA A 25 -5.09 -3.11 -12.86
C ALA A 25 -5.06 -1.62 -13.23
N LEU A 26 -3.86 -1.04 -13.34
CA LEU A 26 -3.66 0.35 -13.76
C LEU A 26 -4.07 0.58 -15.22
N LEU A 27 -3.67 -0.30 -16.13
CA LEU A 27 -4.05 -0.25 -17.54
C LEU A 27 -5.56 -0.43 -17.73
N LEU A 28 -6.16 -1.39 -17.02
CA LEU A 28 -7.59 -1.60 -17.05
C LEU A 28 -8.35 -0.38 -16.49
N ARG A 29 -7.84 0.26 -15.44
CA ARG A 29 -8.42 1.50 -14.89
C ARG A 29 -8.38 2.63 -15.92
N ALA A 30 -7.22 2.86 -16.54
CA ALA A 30 -7.05 3.88 -17.59
C ALA A 30 -8.06 3.67 -18.73
N ALA A 31 -8.24 2.42 -19.18
CA ALA A 31 -9.23 2.07 -20.20
C ALA A 31 -10.68 2.29 -19.73
N LEU A 32 -11.01 1.91 -18.49
CA LEU A 32 -12.38 2.06 -17.94
C LEU A 32 -12.78 3.52 -17.70
N LEU A 33 -11.83 4.37 -17.34
CA LEU A 33 -12.06 5.78 -17.02
C LEU A 33 -11.83 6.70 -18.23
N GLU A 34 -11.39 6.16 -19.36
CA GLU A 34 -10.98 6.92 -20.55
C GLU A 34 -9.95 8.04 -20.22
N GLN A 35 -9.09 7.76 -19.24
CA GLN A 35 -8.03 8.66 -18.79
C GLN A 35 -6.68 8.04 -19.10
N PRO A 36 -5.71 8.82 -19.62
CA PRO A 36 -4.38 8.31 -19.87
C PRO A 36 -3.74 7.86 -18.56
N LEU A 37 -3.03 6.73 -18.61
CA LEU A 37 -2.19 6.30 -17.50
C LEU A 37 -1.08 7.33 -17.27
N ALA A 38 -0.81 7.67 -16.01
CA ALA A 38 0.29 8.59 -15.72
C ALA A 38 1.63 7.94 -16.11
N PRO A 39 2.58 8.69 -16.69
CA PRO A 39 3.82 8.12 -17.25
C PRO A 39 4.60 7.22 -16.31
N ASP A 40 4.61 7.55 -15.01
CA ASP A 40 5.42 6.86 -14.01
C ASP A 40 4.66 5.78 -13.24
N ASP A 41 3.34 5.64 -13.41
CA ASP A 41 2.52 4.75 -12.57
C ASP A 41 2.98 3.30 -12.62
N LEU A 42 3.40 2.79 -13.79
CA LEU A 42 3.92 1.43 -13.90
C LEU A 42 5.25 1.26 -13.17
N ALA A 43 6.15 2.25 -13.26
CA ALA A 43 7.44 2.22 -12.58
C ALA A 43 7.26 2.33 -11.06
N VAL A 44 6.34 3.19 -10.61
CA VAL A 44 5.96 3.34 -9.20
C VAL A 44 5.38 2.03 -8.65
N ALA A 45 4.47 1.39 -9.38
CA ALA A 45 3.92 0.10 -8.98
C ALA A 45 5.00 -0.99 -8.92
N GLU A 46 5.91 -1.03 -9.88
CA GLU A 46 7.02 -1.99 -9.89
C GLU A 46 7.98 -1.80 -8.70
N ALA A 47 8.36 -0.56 -8.41
CA ALA A 47 9.22 -0.24 -7.27
C ALA A 47 8.56 -0.65 -5.94
N ALA A 48 7.26 -0.40 -5.78
CA ALA A 48 6.52 -0.70 -4.56
C ALA A 48 6.36 -2.20 -4.28
N LYS A 49 6.56 -3.09 -5.26
CA LYS A 49 6.59 -4.55 -5.03
C LYS A 49 7.65 -4.97 -4.02
N ARG A 50 8.73 -4.20 -3.90
CA ARG A 50 9.86 -4.46 -3.00
C ARG A 50 9.71 -3.76 -1.64
N ALA A 51 8.67 -2.94 -1.46
CA ALA A 51 8.45 -2.23 -0.22
C ALA A 51 8.16 -3.23 0.92
N LYS A 52 8.75 -2.97 2.10
CA LYS A 52 8.56 -3.78 3.30
C LYS A 52 8.06 -2.91 4.43
N PHE A 53 6.90 -3.25 4.97
CA PHE A 53 6.33 -2.53 6.10
C PHE A 53 7.25 -2.64 7.32
N PRO A 54 7.69 -1.52 7.93
CA PRO A 54 8.80 -1.53 8.87
C PRO A 54 8.39 -1.80 10.33
N VAL A 55 7.10 -1.99 10.62
CA VAL A 55 6.60 -2.25 11.99
C VAL A 55 6.20 -3.71 12.13
N ALA A 56 6.69 -4.35 13.19
CA ALA A 56 6.33 -5.71 13.56
C ALA A 56 5.37 -5.72 14.76
N ALA A 57 4.67 -6.84 14.96
CA ALA A 57 3.81 -7.04 16.11
C ALA A 57 4.52 -6.85 17.46
N ALA A 58 5.80 -7.23 17.53
CA ALA A 58 6.64 -7.09 18.72
C ALA A 58 6.85 -5.62 19.14
N ASP A 59 6.73 -4.67 18.20
CA ASP A 59 6.89 -3.24 18.47
C ASP A 59 5.68 -2.64 19.22
N LEU A 60 4.54 -3.33 19.19
CA LEU A 60 3.27 -2.88 19.77
C LEU A 60 2.89 -3.65 21.04
N GLN A 61 3.68 -4.65 21.41
CA GLN A 61 3.46 -5.42 22.64
C GLN A 61 4.22 -4.79 23.82
N PRO A 62 3.69 -4.88 25.05
CA PRO A 62 2.44 -5.54 25.45
C PRO A 62 1.18 -4.66 25.32
N GLU A 63 1.33 -3.42 24.86
CA GLU A 63 0.26 -2.41 24.84
C GLU A 63 -0.95 -2.85 24.00
N PHE A 64 -0.72 -3.50 22.87
CA PHE A 64 -1.75 -4.09 22.02
C PHE A 64 -1.65 -5.61 21.96
N SER A 65 -2.81 -6.29 22.00
CA SER A 65 -2.90 -7.74 21.83
C SER A 65 -4.18 -8.17 21.12
N GLY A 66 -4.20 -9.40 20.61
CA GLY A 66 -5.37 -9.98 19.94
C GLY A 66 -5.88 -9.12 18.76
N PRO A 67 -7.19 -8.95 18.60
CA PRO A 67 -7.76 -8.13 17.52
C PRO A 67 -7.28 -6.67 17.52
N ALA A 68 -6.99 -6.09 18.69
CA ALA A 68 -6.53 -4.71 18.80
C ALA A 68 -5.12 -4.53 18.20
N LEU A 69 -4.24 -5.53 18.35
CA LEU A 69 -2.92 -5.55 17.71
C LEU A 69 -3.04 -5.56 16.18
N GLY A 70 -3.92 -6.41 15.64
CA GLY A 70 -4.17 -6.46 14.20
C GLY A 70 -4.73 -5.14 13.66
N ALA A 71 -5.67 -4.52 14.39
CA ALA A 71 -6.23 -3.23 14.02
C ALA A 71 -5.16 -2.12 14.00
N ARG A 72 -4.29 -2.07 15.02
CA ARG A 72 -3.22 -1.07 15.08
C ARG A 72 -2.17 -1.29 13.98
N LEU A 73 -1.78 -2.53 13.69
CA LEU A 73 -0.88 -2.83 12.57
C LEU A 73 -1.46 -2.39 11.22
N ALA A 74 -2.75 -2.67 10.98
CA ALA A 74 -3.42 -2.26 9.75
C ALA A 74 -3.50 -0.73 9.61
N GLU A 75 -3.74 -0.02 10.70
CA GLU A 75 -3.73 1.45 10.73
C GLU A 75 -2.35 2.02 10.39
N LEU A 76 -1.29 1.48 11.01
CA LEU A 76 0.08 1.91 10.76
C LEU A 76 0.53 1.61 9.32
N GLU A 77 0.13 0.45 8.78
CA GLU A 77 0.40 0.09 7.38
C GLU A 77 -0.32 1.04 6.41
N ALA A 78 -1.59 1.36 6.67
CA ALA A 78 -2.33 2.33 5.87
C ALA A 78 -1.68 3.72 5.89
N ARG A 79 -1.21 4.18 7.05
CA ARG A 79 -0.48 5.46 7.18
C ARG A 79 0.84 5.45 6.44
N TRP A 80 1.58 4.35 6.50
CA TRP A 80 2.83 4.18 5.76
C TRP A 80 2.62 4.19 4.24
N ILE A 81 1.57 3.51 3.75
CA ILE A 81 1.17 3.55 2.34
C ILE A 81 0.77 4.97 1.93
N ALA A 82 -0.04 5.65 2.74
CA ALA A 82 -0.49 7.02 2.47
C ALA A 82 0.67 8.03 2.44
N SER A 83 1.77 7.77 3.14
CA SER A 83 2.98 8.59 3.08
C SER A 83 3.82 8.35 1.82
N GLY A 84 3.41 7.42 0.95
CA GLY A 84 4.22 6.97 -0.18
C GLY A 84 5.40 6.12 0.26
N PHE A 85 5.23 5.30 1.30
CA PHE A 85 6.25 4.36 1.80
C PHE A 85 7.49 5.04 2.42
N THR A 86 7.35 6.30 2.83
CA THR A 86 8.45 7.16 3.31
C THR A 86 8.63 7.19 4.82
N LEU A 87 7.58 6.90 5.60
CA LEU A 87 7.66 6.96 7.06
C LEU A 87 8.53 5.81 7.60
N SER A 88 9.43 6.15 8.52
CA SER A 88 10.23 5.17 9.25
C SER A 88 9.40 4.47 10.32
N ARG A 89 9.93 3.35 10.85
CA ARG A 89 9.35 2.64 12.00
C ARG A 89 9.10 3.59 13.18
N GLU A 90 10.09 4.42 13.52
CA GLU A 90 10.01 5.36 14.63
C GLU A 90 8.91 6.40 14.40
N GLN A 91 8.82 6.95 13.18
CA GLN A 91 7.79 7.93 12.84
C GLN A 91 6.38 7.34 12.89
N LEU A 92 6.22 6.04 12.57
CA LEU A 92 4.94 5.34 12.67
C LEU A 92 4.54 5.07 14.14
N LEU A 93 5.51 4.74 15.00
CA LEU A 93 5.27 4.40 16.41
C LEU A 93 5.10 5.63 17.33
N LEU A 94 5.46 6.84 16.89
CA LEU A 94 5.30 8.09 17.65
C LEU A 94 3.85 8.61 17.71
N THR A 95 2.88 7.80 17.31
CA THR A 95 1.46 8.17 17.17
C THR A 95 0.60 7.30 18.05
#